data_AF-A0A533VA51-F1
#
_entry.id   AF-A0A533VA51-F1
#
_cell.length_a   1.000
_cell.length_b   1.000
_cell.length_c   1.000
_cell.angle_alpha   90.00
_cell.angle_beta   90.00
_cell.angle_gamma   90.00
#
_symmetry.space_group_name_H-M   'P 1'
#
loop_
_entity.id
_entity.type
_entity.pdbx_description
1 polymer ?
#
loop_
_entity_poly.entity_id
_entity_poly.type
_entity_poly.pdbx_seq_one_letter_code
_entity_poly.pdbx_strand_id
1 'polypeptide(L)'
;MNFNSVYDFSDREKSVLVQHFSNTDKHVFAITTPRQVDRGALMSRYSRSDKTMRKIFLDEFVTNPNRGKEFYSKILSEYGDDSVAELGEAQIAIEWISNIAAKKIEDQRIGLSYLEKSSRYIPFDRKVGNMYKYYRDDRILKSKYADQYIESCDHAFDVYSKSINLMQKFIAEIEPIDDFVYFDSISKSEKPFSKLANGQDIESAKKVYNSTVRSKALDILRNLLPAATLTNLGISGNGRAFEYLLTKLYCSELNELKVLAHLLNSELDCVIPSFIKRVNEKHGKSLQSFMINTNKEISKLTDKYLGNIQPDSSPVDVRLIGYTDIKDAEANVVSAILYEHAHGQSLHDIMKLVKSFQ
;
A
#
# COMPACT_ATOMS: atom_id res chain seq x y z
N MET A 1 29.75 -8.18 30.50
CA MET A 1 28.91 -9.13 31.26
C MET A 1 28.91 -10.45 30.50
N ASN A 2 29.19 -11.57 31.17
CA ASN A 2 29.18 -12.89 30.54
C ASN A 2 27.75 -13.46 30.66
N PHE A 3 26.96 -13.33 29.59
CA PHE A 3 25.54 -13.68 29.60
C PHE A 3 25.26 -15.19 29.38
N ASN A 4 26.30 -16.03 29.39
CA ASN A 4 26.16 -17.47 29.12
C ASN A 4 25.19 -18.19 30.07
N SER A 5 25.04 -17.75 31.32
CA SER A 5 24.08 -18.34 32.27
C SER A 5 22.61 -17.98 31.99
N VAL A 6 22.35 -16.95 31.17
CA VAL A 6 20.99 -16.46 30.87
C VAL A 6 20.29 -17.34 29.82
N TYR A 7 21.03 -18.20 29.12
CA TYR A 7 20.54 -19.10 28.08
C TYR A 7 20.81 -20.57 28.37
N ASP A 8 21.05 -20.93 29.63
CA ASP A 8 21.28 -22.32 30.03
C ASP A 8 19.95 -23.09 30.11
N PHE A 9 19.46 -23.50 28.94
CA PHE A 9 18.27 -24.32 28.79
C PHE A 9 18.64 -25.81 28.83
N SER A 10 17.78 -26.63 29.44
CA SER A 10 17.91 -28.09 29.39
C SER A 10 17.82 -28.62 27.95
N ASP A 11 18.35 -29.82 27.67
CA ASP A 11 18.29 -30.40 26.33
C ASP A 11 16.85 -30.59 25.84
N ARG A 12 15.92 -30.85 26.77
CA ARG A 12 14.48 -30.90 26.47
C ARG A 12 13.90 -29.53 26.10
N GLU A 13 14.29 -28.47 26.81
CA GLU A 13 13.85 -27.11 26.45
C GLU A 13 14.46 -26.68 25.11
N LYS A 14 15.74 -26.98 24.88
CA LYS A 14 16.42 -26.70 23.60
C LYS A 14 15.72 -27.37 22.43
N SER A 15 15.30 -28.64 22.56
CA SER A 15 14.61 -29.38 21.49
C SER A 15 13.26 -28.77 21.11
N VAL A 16 12.57 -28.12 22.05
CA VAL A 16 11.37 -27.31 21.77
C VAL A 16 11.76 -25.99 21.12
N LEU A 17 12.73 -25.25 21.69
CA LEU A 17 13.09 -23.92 21.23
C LEU A 17 13.62 -23.89 19.79
N VAL A 18 14.37 -24.90 19.34
CA VAL A 18 14.87 -24.97 17.94
C VAL A 18 13.76 -25.02 16.88
N GLN A 19 12.53 -25.39 17.27
CA GLN A 19 11.38 -25.39 16.36
C GLN A 19 10.71 -24.02 16.24
N HIS A 20 11.01 -23.11 17.18
CA HIS A 20 10.30 -21.84 17.38
C HIS A 20 11.20 -20.61 17.28
N PHE A 21 12.52 -20.79 17.28
CA PHE A 21 13.53 -19.75 17.16
C PHE A 21 14.70 -20.20 16.27
N SER A 22 15.38 -19.26 15.60
CA SER A 22 16.51 -19.59 14.71
C SER A 22 17.77 -20.08 15.44
N ASN A 23 17.87 -19.84 16.75
CA ASN A 23 18.90 -20.37 17.63
C ASN A 23 18.42 -20.29 19.09
N THR A 24 19.11 -21.00 19.99
CA THR A 24 18.72 -21.12 21.41
C THR A 24 19.63 -20.35 22.37
N ASP A 25 20.80 -19.95 21.92
CA ASP A 25 21.95 -19.55 22.75
C ASP A 25 22.56 -18.20 22.37
N LYS A 26 22.14 -17.57 21.26
CA LYS A 26 22.60 -16.24 20.85
C LYS A 26 21.62 -15.15 21.30
N HIS A 27 22.17 -13.95 21.48
CA HIS A 27 21.43 -12.72 21.79
C HIS A 27 20.56 -12.21 20.63
N VAL A 28 20.93 -12.53 19.39
CA VAL A 28 20.18 -12.17 18.19
C VAL A 28 19.59 -13.44 17.59
N PHE A 29 18.27 -13.44 17.40
CA PHE A 29 17.52 -14.60 16.92
C PHE A 29 16.23 -14.17 16.23
N ALA A 30 15.73 -15.03 15.34
CA ALA A 30 14.43 -14.87 14.71
C ALA A 30 13.38 -15.69 15.46
N ILE A 31 12.14 -15.19 15.51
CA ILE A 31 10.97 -15.91 16.05
C ILE A 31 10.31 -16.64 14.87
N THR A 32 10.44 -17.96 14.83
CA THR A 32 9.94 -18.80 13.72
C THR A 32 8.66 -19.57 14.07
N THR A 33 8.15 -19.44 15.31
CA THR A 33 6.89 -20.05 15.77
C THR A 33 5.77 -19.94 14.73
N PRO A 34 5.08 -21.03 14.34
CA PRO A 34 4.14 -20.99 13.21
C PRO A 34 2.91 -20.09 13.45
N ARG A 35 2.48 -19.95 14.69
CA ARG A 35 1.30 -19.16 15.06
C ARG A 35 1.66 -17.68 15.22
N GLN A 36 1.24 -16.86 14.26
CA GLN A 36 1.51 -15.43 14.24
C GLN A 36 0.99 -14.69 15.48
N VAL A 37 -0.21 -15.04 15.95
CA VAL A 37 -0.80 -14.49 17.18
C VAL A 37 0.16 -14.68 18.36
N ASP A 38 0.80 -15.85 18.47
CA ASP A 38 1.72 -16.12 19.57
C ASP A 38 3.01 -15.29 19.44
N ARG A 39 3.49 -15.01 18.22
CA ARG A 39 4.68 -14.16 18.00
C ARG A 39 4.48 -12.76 18.59
N GLY A 40 3.39 -12.08 18.22
CA GLY A 40 3.17 -10.72 18.68
C GLY A 40 2.82 -10.62 20.17
N ALA A 41 2.04 -11.57 20.69
CA ALA A 41 1.75 -11.64 22.12
C ALA A 41 3.03 -11.90 22.93
N LEU A 42 3.91 -12.78 22.44
CA LEU A 42 5.20 -13.06 23.07
C LEU A 42 6.11 -11.82 23.10
N MET A 43 6.21 -11.08 21.99
CA MET A 43 6.98 -9.83 21.94
C MET A 43 6.45 -8.78 22.92
N SER A 44 5.13 -8.63 23.02
CA SER A 44 4.51 -7.71 23.98
C SER A 44 4.70 -8.15 25.45
N ARG A 45 4.64 -9.46 25.73
CA ARG A 45 4.97 -10.00 27.07
C ARG A 45 6.44 -9.80 27.40
N TYR A 46 7.32 -10.02 26.44
CA TYR A 46 8.77 -9.84 26.59
C TYR A 46 9.15 -8.40 26.93
N SER A 47 8.50 -7.41 26.32
CA SER A 47 8.79 -6.00 26.60
C SER A 47 8.40 -5.55 28.03
N ARG A 48 7.71 -6.40 28.80
CA ARG A 48 7.20 -6.12 30.16
C ARG A 48 7.66 -7.16 31.18
N SER A 49 8.72 -7.92 30.88
CA SER A 49 9.27 -8.96 31.75
C SER A 49 10.79 -8.86 31.84
N ASP A 50 11.32 -9.27 32.98
CA ASP A 50 12.74 -9.48 33.26
C ASP A 50 13.29 -10.80 32.69
N LYS A 51 12.41 -11.72 32.27
CA LYS A 51 12.77 -12.99 31.65
C LYS A 51 13.18 -12.83 30.20
N THR A 52 13.99 -13.76 29.69
CA THR A 52 14.25 -13.86 28.25
C THR A 52 13.00 -14.29 27.50
N MET A 53 12.87 -13.87 26.23
CA MET A 53 11.75 -14.25 25.37
C MET A 53 11.57 -15.77 25.28
N ARG A 54 12.66 -16.53 25.15
CA ARG A 54 12.63 -18.01 25.09
C ARG A 54 12.07 -18.60 26.39
N LYS A 55 12.42 -18.04 27.55
CA LYS A 55 11.89 -18.51 28.84
C LYS A 55 10.40 -18.20 28.99
N ILE A 56 9.96 -17.00 28.59
CA ILE A 56 8.53 -16.65 28.56
C ILE A 56 7.76 -17.60 27.64
N PHE A 57 8.31 -17.92 26.47
CA PHE A 57 7.68 -18.87 25.53
C PHE A 57 7.48 -20.25 26.16
N LEU A 58 8.52 -20.81 26.80
CA LEU A 58 8.44 -22.09 27.50
C LEU A 58 7.44 -22.07 28.65
N ASP A 59 7.47 -21.03 29.48
CA ASP A 59 6.66 -20.95 30.69
C ASP A 59 5.17 -20.66 30.40
N GLU A 60 4.86 -19.81 29.41
CA GLU A 60 3.50 -19.31 29.16
C GLU A 60 2.83 -19.84 27.87
N PHE A 61 3.59 -20.08 26.79
CA PHE A 61 3.02 -20.37 25.47
C PHE A 61 3.04 -21.86 25.13
N VAL A 62 4.09 -22.57 25.55
CA VAL A 62 4.14 -24.04 25.43
C VAL A 62 3.12 -24.69 26.36
N THR A 63 2.89 -24.11 27.54
CA THR A 63 1.94 -24.61 28.54
C THR A 63 0.49 -24.27 28.23
N ASN A 64 0.22 -23.17 27.50
CA ASN A 64 -1.12 -22.75 27.10
C ASN A 64 -1.17 -22.36 25.61
N PRO A 65 -1.68 -23.25 24.73
CA PRO A 65 -1.86 -22.96 23.31
C PRO A 65 -2.81 -21.79 23.00
N ASN A 66 -3.66 -21.35 23.93
CA ASN A 66 -4.57 -20.22 23.73
C ASN A 66 -4.01 -18.88 24.23
N ARG A 67 -2.81 -18.89 24.82
CA ARG A 67 -2.21 -17.73 25.48
C ARG A 67 -2.19 -16.48 24.62
N GLY A 68 -1.80 -16.59 23.35
CA GLY A 68 -1.77 -15.46 22.43
C GLY A 68 -3.15 -14.85 22.19
N LYS A 69 -4.19 -15.67 21.97
CA LYS A 69 -5.56 -15.20 21.73
C LYS A 69 -6.16 -14.50 22.95
N GLU A 70 -5.96 -15.10 24.13
CA GLU A 70 -6.37 -14.52 25.42
C GLU A 70 -5.68 -13.18 25.67
N PHE A 71 -4.38 -13.09 25.35
CA PHE A 71 -3.59 -11.88 25.52
C PHE A 71 -4.16 -10.69 24.74
N TYR A 72 -4.41 -10.85 23.43
CA TYR A 72 -4.93 -9.74 22.62
C TYR A 72 -6.35 -9.34 23.00
N SER A 73 -7.20 -10.31 23.34
CA SER A 73 -8.57 -10.03 23.77
C SER A 73 -8.61 -9.12 25.00
N LYS A 74 -7.62 -9.24 25.88
CA LYS A 74 -7.48 -8.39 27.07
C LYS A 74 -6.78 -7.05 26.77
N ILE A 75 -5.60 -7.11 26.14
CA ILE A 75 -4.74 -5.93 26.00
C ILE A 75 -5.29 -4.89 25.01
N LEU A 76 -5.84 -5.32 23.87
CA LEU A 76 -6.35 -4.38 22.88
C LEU A 76 -7.65 -3.70 23.35
N SER A 77 -8.50 -4.42 24.08
CA SER A 77 -9.77 -3.88 24.59
C SER A 77 -9.60 -2.99 25.83
N GLU A 78 -8.61 -3.24 26.70
CA GLU A 78 -8.52 -2.54 28.00
C GLU A 78 -7.47 -1.42 28.05
N TYR A 79 -6.34 -1.54 27.34
CA TYR A 79 -5.16 -0.68 27.57
C TYR A 79 -4.84 0.29 26.42
N GLY A 80 -5.44 0.12 25.24
CA GLY A 80 -5.21 1.03 24.10
C GLY A 80 -3.78 1.00 23.53
N ASP A 81 -3.03 -0.08 23.78
CA ASP A 81 -1.67 -0.27 23.26
C ASP A 81 -1.70 -0.55 21.74
N ASP A 82 -1.90 0.48 20.93
CA ASP A 82 -2.07 0.34 19.48
C ASP A 82 -0.85 -0.26 18.76
N SER A 83 0.36 -0.08 19.30
CA SER A 83 1.58 -0.66 18.73
C SER A 83 1.59 -2.20 18.80
N VAL A 84 0.87 -2.81 19.74
CA VAL A 84 0.71 -4.27 19.83
C VAL A 84 -0.12 -4.78 18.66
N ALA A 85 -1.03 -3.98 18.12
CA ALA A 85 -1.82 -4.35 16.96
C ALA A 85 -0.99 -4.39 15.65
N GLU A 86 0.20 -3.80 15.63
CA GLU A 86 1.10 -3.86 14.49
C GLU A 86 1.78 -5.23 14.34
N LEU A 87 1.71 -6.08 15.37
CA LEU A 87 2.36 -7.40 15.39
C LEU A 87 1.47 -8.51 14.83
N GLY A 88 0.20 -8.22 14.57
CA GLY A 88 -0.70 -9.08 13.79
C GLY A 88 -0.73 -8.60 12.35
N GLU A 89 -0.49 -9.48 11.38
CA GLU A 89 -0.51 -9.15 9.96
C GLU A 89 -1.57 -9.99 9.24
N ALA A 90 -2.12 -9.47 8.16
CA ALA A 90 -3.02 -10.20 7.28
C ALA A 90 -2.68 -9.90 5.82
N GLN A 91 -3.01 -10.87 4.96
CA GLN A 91 -3.05 -10.70 3.52
C GLN A 91 -4.49 -10.86 3.05
N ILE A 92 -4.98 -9.92 2.26
CA ILE A 92 -6.34 -9.91 1.74
C ILE A 92 -6.36 -9.47 0.29
N ALA A 93 -7.28 -10.04 -0.48
CA ALA A 93 -7.52 -9.66 -1.87
C ALA A 93 -8.89 -9.00 -1.99
N ILE A 94 -8.97 -7.96 -2.81
CA ILE A 94 -10.21 -7.29 -3.17
C ILE A 94 -10.27 -7.24 -4.69
N GLU A 95 -11.37 -7.71 -5.26
CA GLU A 95 -11.59 -7.71 -6.70
C GLU A 95 -12.75 -6.80 -7.08
N TRP A 96 -12.74 -6.34 -8.33
CA TRP A 96 -13.87 -5.62 -8.94
C TRP A 96 -14.22 -4.30 -8.25
N ILE A 97 -13.20 -3.55 -7.85
CA ILE A 97 -13.36 -2.20 -7.28
C ILE A 97 -12.98 -1.13 -8.29
N SER A 98 -13.63 0.03 -8.25
CA SER A 98 -13.26 1.16 -9.12
C SER A 98 -11.83 1.61 -8.85
N ASN A 99 -11.19 2.24 -9.84
CA ASN A 99 -9.89 2.89 -9.59
C ASN A 99 -10.00 3.97 -8.51
N ILE A 100 -11.14 4.66 -8.37
CA ILE A 100 -11.37 5.61 -7.28
C ILE A 100 -11.25 4.90 -5.93
N ALA A 101 -11.90 3.74 -5.77
CA ALA A 101 -11.83 2.96 -4.54
C ALA A 101 -10.41 2.44 -4.28
N ALA A 102 -9.75 1.89 -5.31
CA ALA A 102 -8.36 1.43 -5.20
C ALA A 102 -7.44 2.55 -4.70
N LYS A 103 -7.49 3.75 -5.31
CA LYS A 103 -6.65 4.88 -4.88
C LYS A 103 -6.95 5.35 -3.47
N LYS A 104 -8.21 5.31 -3.03
CA LYS A 104 -8.59 5.66 -1.65
C LYS A 104 -8.05 4.65 -0.62
N ILE A 105 -7.98 3.37 -0.99
CA ILE A 105 -7.39 2.32 -0.16
C ILE A 105 -5.87 2.47 -0.13
N GLU A 106 -5.22 2.56 -1.30
CA GLU A 106 -3.76 2.64 -1.44
C GLU A 106 -3.12 3.88 -0.80
N ASP A 107 -3.90 4.96 -0.61
CA ASP A 107 -3.44 6.17 0.09
C ASP A 107 -3.04 5.89 1.55
N GLN A 108 -3.48 4.76 2.14
CA GLN A 108 -3.09 4.31 3.48
C GLN A 108 -1.72 3.60 3.45
N ARG A 109 -0.64 4.37 3.41
CA ARG A 109 0.73 3.86 3.16
C ARG A 109 1.47 3.30 4.39
N ILE A 110 1.02 3.62 5.60
CA ILE A 110 1.72 3.20 6.83
C ILE A 110 1.19 1.84 7.26
N GLY A 111 2.05 0.83 7.21
CA GLY A 111 1.74 -0.53 7.68
C GLY A 111 0.93 -1.40 6.71
N LEU A 112 0.65 -0.91 5.50
CA LEU A 112 0.02 -1.67 4.41
C LEU A 112 0.88 -1.59 3.14
N SER A 113 0.92 -2.70 2.42
CA SER A 113 1.60 -2.89 1.14
C SER A 113 0.60 -3.38 0.11
N TYR A 114 0.69 -2.83 -1.10
CA TYR A 114 -0.33 -3.00 -2.13
C TYR A 114 0.24 -3.63 -3.40
N LEU A 115 -0.58 -4.45 -4.06
CA LEU A 115 -0.35 -4.91 -5.42
C LEU A 115 -1.64 -4.79 -6.23
N GLU A 116 -1.74 -3.73 -7.02
CA GLU A 116 -2.86 -3.50 -7.94
C GLU A 116 -2.62 -4.21 -9.29
N LYS A 117 -3.70 -4.67 -9.90
CA LYS A 117 -3.71 -5.09 -11.30
C LYS A 117 -3.28 -3.93 -12.22
N SER A 118 -2.14 -4.10 -12.88
CA SER A 118 -1.56 -3.04 -13.73
C SER A 118 -2.29 -2.87 -15.06
N SER A 119 -2.80 -1.66 -15.29
CA SER A 119 -3.30 -1.19 -16.59
C SER A 119 -2.20 -0.95 -17.64
N ARG A 120 -0.92 -0.97 -17.23
CA ARG A 120 0.24 -0.84 -18.14
C ARG A 120 0.61 -2.16 -18.81
N TYR A 121 0.30 -3.29 -18.18
CA TYR A 121 0.71 -4.62 -18.68
C TYR A 121 -0.45 -5.47 -19.18
N ILE A 122 -1.64 -5.26 -18.62
CA ILE A 122 -2.84 -6.05 -18.95
C ILE A 122 -3.88 -5.13 -19.57
N PRO A 123 -4.48 -5.50 -20.72
CA PRO A 123 -5.55 -4.73 -21.32
C PRO A 123 -6.87 -4.92 -20.55
N PHE A 124 -7.67 -3.86 -20.49
CA PHE A 124 -8.95 -3.81 -19.77
C PHE A 124 -10.15 -3.89 -20.75
N ASP A 125 -9.93 -4.46 -21.93
CA ASP A 125 -10.85 -4.52 -23.08
C ASP A 125 -11.86 -5.67 -23.03
N ARG A 126 -11.72 -6.60 -22.06
CA ARG A 126 -12.58 -7.79 -21.97
C ARG A 126 -13.90 -7.51 -21.25
N LYS A 127 -15.00 -7.76 -21.97
CA LYS A 127 -16.37 -7.76 -21.44
C LYS A 127 -16.67 -9.01 -20.60
N VAL A 128 -17.57 -8.88 -19.63
CA VAL A 128 -18.19 -9.99 -18.87
C VAL A 128 -19.69 -9.84 -18.99
N GLY A 129 -20.40 -10.89 -19.42
CA GLY A 129 -21.84 -10.80 -19.68
C GLY A 129 -22.21 -9.67 -20.66
N ASN A 130 -21.39 -9.47 -21.69
CA ASN A 130 -21.50 -8.38 -22.68
C ASN A 130 -21.34 -6.95 -22.13
N MET A 131 -20.86 -6.78 -20.91
CA MET A 131 -20.63 -5.47 -20.29
C MET A 131 -19.15 -5.19 -20.06
N TYR A 132 -18.73 -3.93 -20.25
CA TYR A 132 -17.42 -3.46 -19.80
C TYR A 132 -17.35 -3.37 -18.27
N LYS A 133 -16.11 -3.49 -17.77
CA LYS A 133 -15.77 -3.58 -16.35
C LYS A 133 -15.54 -2.19 -15.78
N TYR A 134 -16.62 -1.46 -15.55
CA TYR A 134 -16.63 -0.24 -14.76
C TYR A 134 -17.69 -0.31 -13.67
N TYR A 135 -17.42 0.38 -12.57
CA TYR A 135 -18.31 0.50 -11.43
C TYR A 135 -19.58 1.24 -11.83
N ARG A 136 -20.74 0.71 -11.43
CA ARG A 136 -22.03 1.31 -11.71
C ARG A 136 -22.62 1.81 -10.40
N ASP A 137 -22.30 3.05 -10.03
CA ASP A 137 -22.80 3.65 -8.78
C ASP A 137 -24.33 3.79 -8.86
N ASP A 138 -25.02 3.16 -7.90
CA ASP A 138 -26.48 3.16 -7.80
C ASP A 138 -27.09 4.57 -7.83
N ARG A 139 -26.42 5.57 -7.28
CA ARG A 139 -26.93 6.95 -7.25
C ARG A 139 -26.91 7.56 -8.65
N ILE A 140 -25.88 7.26 -9.43
CA ILE A 140 -25.79 7.70 -10.82
C ILE A 140 -26.85 6.98 -11.65
N LEU A 141 -26.97 5.64 -11.49
CA LEU A 141 -27.94 4.83 -12.22
C LEU A 141 -29.41 5.17 -11.88
N LYS A 142 -29.70 5.64 -10.67
CA LYS A 142 -31.04 6.11 -10.29
C LYS A 142 -31.30 7.58 -10.63
N SER A 143 -30.30 8.28 -11.18
CA SER A 143 -30.42 9.69 -11.56
C SER A 143 -30.79 9.85 -13.04
N LYS A 144 -31.11 11.09 -13.44
CA LYS A 144 -31.32 11.46 -14.84
C LYS A 144 -30.08 11.32 -15.75
N TYR A 145 -28.91 11.05 -15.17
CA TYR A 145 -27.64 10.91 -15.91
C TYR A 145 -27.24 9.45 -16.17
N ALA A 146 -28.09 8.49 -15.83
CA ALA A 146 -27.80 7.06 -15.94
C ALA A 146 -27.37 6.64 -17.36
N ASP A 147 -28.19 6.98 -18.37
CA ASP A 147 -27.92 6.62 -19.77
C ASP A 147 -26.64 7.30 -20.27
N GLN A 148 -26.50 8.60 -20.02
CA GLN A 148 -25.31 9.37 -20.40
C GLN A 148 -24.03 8.78 -19.77
N TYR A 149 -24.10 8.35 -18.51
CA TYR A 149 -22.97 7.72 -17.83
C TYR A 149 -22.57 6.40 -18.48
N ILE A 150 -23.54 5.53 -18.78
CA ILE A 150 -23.32 4.24 -19.43
C ILE A 150 -22.73 4.45 -20.82
N GLU A 151 -23.38 5.29 -21.64
CA GLU A 151 -22.93 5.59 -23.00
C GLU A 151 -21.52 6.16 -23.03
N SER A 152 -21.19 7.08 -22.12
CA SER A 152 -19.86 7.68 -22.04
C SER A 152 -18.80 6.67 -21.64
N CYS A 153 -19.08 5.81 -20.66
CA CYS A 153 -18.16 4.76 -20.25
C CYS A 153 -17.97 3.72 -21.35
N ASP A 154 -19.05 3.22 -21.96
CA ASP A 154 -18.98 2.24 -23.04
C ASP A 154 -18.23 2.80 -24.26
N HIS A 155 -18.48 4.07 -24.62
CA HIS A 155 -17.74 4.74 -25.69
C HIS A 155 -16.23 4.81 -25.38
N ALA A 156 -15.86 5.20 -24.16
CA ALA A 156 -14.47 5.26 -23.73
C ALA A 156 -13.78 3.89 -23.82
N PHE A 157 -14.44 2.82 -23.36
CA PHE A 157 -13.93 1.45 -23.47
C PHE A 157 -13.87 0.95 -24.92
N ASP A 158 -14.85 1.27 -25.76
CA ASP A 158 -14.84 0.91 -27.18
C ASP A 158 -13.66 1.57 -27.91
N VAL A 159 -13.44 2.86 -27.69
CA VAL A 159 -12.32 3.61 -28.27
C VAL A 159 -10.99 3.04 -27.77
N TYR A 160 -10.86 2.80 -26.46
CA TYR A 160 -9.70 2.14 -25.87
C TYR A 160 -9.42 0.79 -26.54
N SER A 161 -10.43 -0.09 -26.59
CA SER A 161 -10.30 -1.47 -27.09
C SER A 161 -9.89 -1.50 -28.57
N LYS A 162 -10.53 -0.67 -29.42
CA LYS A 162 -10.21 -0.58 -30.85
C LYS A 162 -8.82 0.00 -31.10
N SER A 163 -8.32 0.84 -30.20
CA SER A 163 -7.03 1.51 -30.35
C SER A 163 -5.82 0.66 -29.95
N ILE A 164 -6.00 -0.43 -29.19
CA ILE A 164 -4.89 -1.26 -28.68
C ILE A 164 -3.97 -1.76 -29.79
N ASN A 165 -4.53 -2.35 -30.84
CA ASN A 165 -3.72 -2.90 -31.94
C ASN A 165 -3.15 -1.80 -32.84
N LEU A 166 -3.90 -0.72 -33.05
CA LEU A 166 -3.45 0.43 -33.84
C LEU A 166 -2.26 1.12 -33.18
N MET A 167 -2.33 1.35 -31.87
CA MET A 167 -1.25 1.96 -31.09
C MET A 167 -0.01 1.06 -31.02
N GLN A 168 -0.19 -0.26 -30.86
CA GLN A 168 0.95 -1.19 -30.92
C GLN A 168 1.65 -1.15 -32.28
N LYS A 169 0.88 -1.13 -33.37
CA LYS A 169 1.44 -1.01 -34.72
C LYS A 169 2.19 0.30 -34.90
N PHE A 170 1.58 1.42 -34.49
CA PHE A 170 2.20 2.74 -34.56
C PHE A 170 3.53 2.80 -33.77
N ILE A 171 3.54 2.31 -32.53
CA ILE A 171 4.76 2.26 -31.71
C ILE A 171 5.83 1.40 -32.38
N ALA A 172 5.47 0.23 -32.91
CA ALA A 172 6.43 -0.64 -33.59
C ALA A 172 7.02 -0.01 -34.87
N GLU A 173 6.27 0.89 -35.53
CA GLU A 173 6.75 1.64 -36.70
C GLU A 173 7.73 2.75 -36.32
N ILE A 174 7.50 3.45 -35.21
CA ILE A 174 8.37 4.56 -34.75
C ILE A 174 9.55 4.10 -33.88
N GLU A 175 9.46 2.91 -33.28
CA GLU A 175 10.49 2.29 -32.45
C GLU A 175 10.67 0.82 -32.89
N PRO A 176 11.29 0.57 -34.05
CA PRO A 176 11.51 -0.78 -34.57
C PRO A 176 12.44 -1.59 -33.66
N ILE A 177 12.32 -2.91 -33.74
CA ILE A 177 13.12 -3.85 -32.92
C ILE A 177 14.64 -3.67 -33.09
N ASP A 178 15.08 -3.22 -34.27
CA ASP A 178 16.49 -3.02 -34.60
C ASP A 178 17.14 -1.83 -33.87
N ASP A 179 16.34 -0.92 -33.29
CA ASP A 179 16.83 0.22 -32.51
C ASP A 179 17.26 -0.18 -31.08
N PHE A 180 16.95 -1.42 -30.67
CA PHE A 180 17.21 -1.92 -29.33
C PHE A 180 18.37 -2.92 -29.31
N VAL A 181 19.00 -3.03 -28.15
CA VAL A 181 20.01 -4.04 -27.85
C VAL A 181 19.44 -5.13 -26.97
N TYR A 182 19.93 -6.35 -27.17
CA TYR A 182 19.50 -7.54 -26.46
C TYR A 182 20.72 -8.35 -26.03
N PHE A 183 20.56 -9.12 -24.96
CA PHE A 183 21.61 -9.99 -24.46
C PHE A 183 21.89 -11.14 -25.46
N ASP A 184 23.14 -11.25 -25.91
CA ASP A 184 23.65 -12.38 -26.68
C ASP A 184 24.29 -13.40 -25.74
N SER A 185 23.71 -14.59 -25.66
CA SER A 185 24.21 -15.66 -24.77
C SER A 185 25.60 -16.16 -25.16
N ILE A 186 25.98 -16.04 -26.44
CA ILE A 186 27.26 -16.51 -26.96
C ILE A 186 28.39 -15.57 -26.53
N SER A 187 28.29 -14.27 -26.83
CA SER A 187 29.32 -13.31 -26.41
C SER A 187 29.17 -12.82 -24.98
N LYS A 188 28.05 -13.15 -24.30
CA LYS A 188 27.68 -12.66 -22.98
C LYS A 188 27.69 -11.13 -22.89
N SER A 189 27.22 -10.48 -23.94
CA SER A 189 27.19 -9.01 -24.05
C SER A 189 25.93 -8.56 -24.77
N GLU A 190 25.57 -7.29 -24.64
CA GLU A 190 24.44 -6.72 -25.39
C GLU A 190 24.83 -6.44 -26.84
N LYS A 191 23.92 -6.74 -27.77
CA LYS A 191 24.09 -6.50 -29.21
C LYS A 191 22.78 -6.03 -29.84
N PRO A 192 22.84 -5.22 -30.92
CA PRO A 192 21.68 -4.92 -31.75
C PRO A 192 20.99 -6.20 -32.21
N PHE A 193 19.66 -6.17 -32.36
CA PHE A 193 18.86 -7.32 -32.80
C PHE A 193 19.42 -7.98 -34.08
N SER A 194 19.80 -7.17 -35.06
CA SER A 194 20.40 -7.58 -36.34
C SER A 194 21.71 -8.36 -36.23
N LYS A 195 22.38 -8.33 -35.07
CA LYS A 195 23.65 -9.03 -34.81
C LYS A 195 23.48 -10.28 -33.94
N LEU A 196 22.26 -10.64 -33.54
CA LEU A 196 22.00 -11.89 -32.84
C LEU A 196 22.06 -13.06 -33.84
N ALA A 197 22.83 -14.10 -33.49
CA ALA A 197 22.96 -15.30 -34.31
C ALA A 197 22.25 -16.52 -33.70
N ASN A 198 22.05 -16.54 -32.38
CA ASN A 198 21.40 -17.63 -31.67
C ASN A 198 19.87 -17.55 -31.80
N GLY A 199 19.22 -18.62 -32.24
CA GLY A 199 17.77 -18.67 -32.40
C GLY A 199 16.97 -18.43 -31.11
N GLN A 200 17.44 -18.92 -29.96
CA GLN A 200 16.78 -18.71 -28.67
C GLN A 200 16.86 -17.24 -28.23
N ASP A 201 18.00 -16.60 -28.45
CA ASP A 201 18.18 -15.18 -28.12
C ASP A 201 17.31 -14.29 -29.03
N ILE A 202 17.19 -14.64 -30.32
CA ILE A 202 16.30 -13.95 -31.27
C ILE A 202 14.83 -14.08 -30.83
N GLU A 203 14.37 -15.27 -30.44
CA GLU A 203 13.01 -15.46 -29.95
C GLU A 203 12.75 -14.71 -28.64
N SER A 204 13.73 -14.73 -27.72
CA SER A 204 13.67 -13.99 -26.46
C SER A 204 13.56 -12.49 -26.72
N ALA A 205 14.41 -11.95 -27.60
CA ALA A 205 14.39 -10.54 -28.00
C ALA A 205 13.03 -10.13 -28.59
N LYS A 206 12.46 -10.93 -29.50
CA LYS A 206 11.12 -10.69 -30.07
C LYS A 206 10.03 -10.67 -28.98
N LYS A 207 10.07 -11.59 -28.01
CA LYS A 207 9.10 -11.62 -26.90
C LYS A 207 9.22 -10.37 -26.02
N VAL A 208 10.44 -9.99 -25.65
CA VAL A 208 10.71 -8.79 -24.85
C VAL A 208 10.24 -7.55 -25.61
N TYR A 209 10.61 -7.41 -26.89
CA TYR A 209 10.18 -6.29 -27.74
C TYR A 209 8.65 -6.18 -27.81
N ASN A 210 7.96 -7.26 -28.17
CA ASN A 210 6.49 -7.27 -28.27
C ASN A 210 5.82 -6.93 -26.93
N SER A 211 6.37 -7.41 -25.82
CA SER A 211 5.89 -7.06 -24.48
C SER A 211 6.08 -5.58 -24.17
N THR A 212 7.24 -5.01 -24.52
CA THR A 212 7.55 -3.58 -24.35
C THR A 212 6.63 -2.70 -25.19
N VAL A 213 6.47 -3.00 -26.48
CA VAL A 213 5.56 -2.29 -27.40
C VAL A 213 4.12 -2.33 -26.87
N ARG A 214 3.65 -3.52 -26.48
CA ARG A 214 2.33 -3.69 -25.87
C ARG A 214 2.19 -2.86 -24.60
N SER A 215 3.18 -2.90 -23.71
CA SER A 215 3.11 -2.18 -22.44
C SER A 215 3.06 -0.68 -22.65
N LYS A 216 3.87 -0.15 -23.58
CA LYS A 216 3.86 1.27 -23.95
C LYS A 216 2.54 1.69 -24.59
N ALA A 217 1.97 0.85 -25.45
CA ALA A 217 0.65 1.11 -26.03
C ALA A 217 -0.43 1.22 -24.95
N LEU A 218 -0.45 0.29 -24.00
CA LEU A 218 -1.40 0.31 -22.88
C LEU A 218 -1.16 1.51 -21.95
N ASP A 219 0.09 1.88 -21.69
CA ASP A 219 0.47 3.01 -20.84
C ASP A 219 -0.02 4.36 -21.41
N ILE A 220 -0.04 4.50 -22.74
CA ILE A 220 -0.62 5.65 -23.45
C ILE A 220 -2.15 5.60 -23.43
N LEU A 221 -2.72 4.46 -23.81
CA LEU A 221 -4.17 4.32 -24.01
C LEU A 221 -4.97 4.29 -22.70
N ARG A 222 -4.36 3.93 -21.56
CA ARG A 222 -5.07 3.87 -20.27
C ARG A 222 -5.70 5.21 -19.86
N ASN A 223 -5.23 6.33 -20.40
CA ASN A 223 -5.82 7.66 -20.17
C ASN A 223 -7.25 7.79 -20.73
N LEU A 224 -7.65 6.88 -21.62
CA LEU A 224 -9.03 6.79 -22.13
C LEU A 224 -9.96 6.05 -21.17
N LEU A 225 -9.42 5.25 -20.23
CA LEU A 225 -10.23 4.46 -19.33
C LEU A 225 -10.89 5.38 -18.29
N PRO A 226 -12.21 5.27 -18.04
CA PRO A 226 -12.88 6.08 -17.04
C PRO A 226 -12.37 5.72 -15.63
N ALA A 227 -12.42 6.67 -14.69
CA ALA A 227 -12.02 6.43 -13.29
C ALA A 227 -12.87 5.34 -12.60
N ALA A 228 -14.05 5.03 -13.15
CA ALA A 228 -14.90 3.94 -12.70
C ALA A 228 -14.38 2.55 -13.12
N THR A 229 -13.35 2.45 -13.95
CA THR A 229 -12.77 1.18 -14.40
C THR A 229 -12.44 0.27 -13.23
N LEU A 230 -12.89 -0.99 -13.30
CA LEU A 230 -12.71 -1.96 -12.24
C LEU A 230 -11.32 -2.59 -12.28
N THR A 231 -10.70 -2.68 -11.11
CA THR A 231 -9.38 -3.24 -10.85
C THR A 231 -9.44 -4.25 -9.70
N ASN A 232 -8.32 -4.92 -9.46
CA ASN A 232 -8.13 -5.84 -8.36
C ASN A 232 -6.92 -5.40 -7.54
N LEU A 233 -6.97 -5.60 -6.23
CA LEU A 233 -5.96 -5.14 -5.27
C LEU A 233 -5.64 -6.26 -4.27
N GLY A 234 -4.37 -6.65 -4.19
CA GLY A 234 -3.83 -7.39 -3.06
C GLY A 234 -3.32 -6.43 -2.00
N ILE A 235 -3.58 -6.73 -0.72
CA ILE A 235 -3.15 -5.94 0.43
C ILE A 235 -2.46 -6.87 1.42
N SER A 236 -1.26 -6.51 1.86
CA SER A 236 -0.57 -7.16 2.97
C SER A 236 -0.22 -6.11 4.02
N GLY A 237 -0.50 -6.35 5.29
CA GLY A 237 -0.14 -5.37 6.30
C GLY A 237 -0.61 -5.72 7.70
N ASN A 238 -0.45 -4.78 8.63
CA ASN A 238 -0.69 -5.03 10.04
C ASN A 238 -2.09 -4.60 10.53
N GLY A 239 -2.50 -5.15 11.67
CA GLY A 239 -3.83 -4.98 12.24
C GLY A 239 -4.18 -3.52 12.55
N ARG A 240 -3.22 -2.74 13.07
CA ARG A 240 -3.41 -1.30 13.31
C ARG A 240 -3.73 -0.54 12.03
N ALA A 241 -2.99 -0.84 10.97
CA ALA A 241 -3.17 -0.19 9.68
C ALA A 241 -4.50 -0.59 9.01
N PHE A 242 -4.90 -1.86 9.12
CA PHE A 242 -6.23 -2.31 8.70
C PHE A 242 -7.37 -1.67 9.51
N GLU A 243 -7.23 -1.53 10.83
CA GLU A 243 -8.20 -0.83 11.68
C GLU A 243 -8.38 0.64 11.23
N TYR A 244 -7.28 1.33 10.93
CA TYR A 244 -7.34 2.69 10.42
C TYR A 244 -7.97 2.78 9.02
N LEU A 245 -7.58 1.88 8.10
CA LEU A 245 -8.19 1.77 6.77
C LEU A 245 -9.70 1.57 6.90
N LEU A 246 -10.16 0.60 7.67
CA LEU A 246 -11.58 0.33 7.90
C LEU A 246 -12.31 1.56 8.44
N THR A 247 -11.73 2.24 9.43
CA THR A 247 -12.30 3.48 9.99
C THR A 247 -12.50 4.55 8.90
N LYS A 248 -11.50 4.75 8.03
CA LYS A 248 -11.59 5.70 6.90
C LYS A 248 -12.66 5.29 5.88
N LEU A 249 -12.73 4.00 5.54
CA LEU A 249 -13.72 3.49 4.59
C LEU A 249 -15.15 3.64 5.12
N TYR A 250 -15.40 3.35 6.40
CA TYR A 250 -16.68 3.58 7.05
C TYR A 250 -17.11 5.06 7.06
N CYS A 251 -16.15 5.98 7.18
CA CYS A 251 -16.40 7.42 7.18
C CYS A 251 -16.54 8.03 5.78
N SER A 252 -16.33 7.26 4.72
CA SER A 252 -16.38 7.77 3.34
C SER A 252 -17.79 8.24 2.96
N GLU A 253 -17.90 9.20 2.03
CA GLU A 253 -19.18 9.56 1.39
C GLU A 253 -19.51 8.71 0.17
N LEU A 254 -18.53 7.95 -0.33
CA LEU A 254 -18.70 7.04 -1.47
C LEU A 254 -19.34 5.74 -0.98
N ASN A 255 -20.46 5.37 -1.58
CA ASN A 255 -21.19 4.15 -1.21
C ASN A 255 -20.34 2.89 -1.40
N GLU A 256 -19.58 2.82 -2.51
CA GLU A 256 -18.63 1.75 -2.78
C GLU A 256 -17.69 1.50 -1.61
N LEU A 257 -17.09 2.57 -1.05
CA LEU A 257 -16.15 2.45 0.05
C LEU A 257 -16.81 1.99 1.35
N LYS A 258 -18.05 2.39 1.63
CA LYS A 258 -18.79 1.89 2.81
C LYS A 258 -19.10 0.41 2.69
N VAL A 259 -19.55 -0.03 1.51
CA VAL A 259 -19.82 -1.46 1.24
C VAL A 259 -18.52 -2.26 1.37
N LEU A 260 -17.43 -1.77 0.78
CA LEU A 260 -16.11 -2.38 0.92
C LEU A 260 -15.63 -2.41 2.37
N ALA A 261 -15.93 -1.39 3.19
CA ALA A 261 -15.58 -1.39 4.61
C ALA A 261 -16.21 -2.59 5.34
N HIS A 262 -17.49 -2.89 5.06
CA HIS A 262 -18.18 -4.03 5.66
C HIS A 262 -17.60 -5.36 5.19
N LEU A 263 -17.44 -5.53 3.88
CA LEU A 263 -16.88 -6.76 3.29
C LEU A 263 -15.45 -7.02 3.80
N LEU A 264 -14.60 -5.99 3.77
CA LEU A 264 -13.22 -6.06 4.26
C LEU A 264 -13.17 -6.38 5.75
N ASN A 265 -14.07 -5.81 6.56
CA ASN A 265 -14.13 -6.10 7.99
C ASN A 265 -14.49 -7.57 8.25
N SER A 266 -15.48 -8.11 7.54
CA SER A 266 -15.90 -9.51 7.69
C SER A 266 -14.78 -10.49 7.35
N GLU A 267 -14.07 -10.27 6.25
CA GLU A 267 -12.96 -11.15 5.86
C GLU A 267 -11.75 -11.02 6.80
N LEU A 268 -11.44 -9.81 7.27
CA LEU A 268 -10.39 -9.60 8.28
C LEU A 268 -10.76 -10.23 9.63
N ASP A 269 -12.03 -10.29 9.99
CA ASP A 269 -12.50 -10.98 11.21
C ASP A 269 -12.22 -12.48 11.18
N CYS A 270 -12.17 -13.09 9.99
CA CYS A 270 -11.81 -14.50 9.84
C CYS A 270 -10.32 -14.79 10.13
N VAL A 271 -9.43 -13.81 9.91
CA VAL A 271 -7.97 -14.02 9.98
C VAL A 271 -7.29 -13.32 11.16
N ILE A 272 -7.72 -12.10 11.49
CA ILE A 272 -7.16 -11.26 12.57
C ILE A 272 -8.26 -10.62 13.46
N PRO A 273 -9.24 -11.39 13.97
CA PRO A 273 -10.43 -10.85 14.66
C PRO A 273 -10.09 -9.93 15.84
N SER A 274 -9.14 -10.34 16.67
CA SER A 274 -8.73 -9.55 17.84
C SER A 274 -8.20 -8.15 17.49
N PHE A 275 -7.68 -7.97 16.27
CA PHE A 275 -7.01 -6.74 15.84
C PHE A 275 -7.95 -5.73 15.17
N ILE A 276 -9.10 -6.17 14.65
CA ILE A 276 -10.04 -5.32 13.90
C ILE A 276 -11.35 -5.05 14.65
N LYS A 277 -11.57 -5.73 15.78
CA LYS A 277 -12.79 -5.64 16.59
C LYS A 277 -13.14 -4.21 17.03
N ARG A 278 -12.13 -3.44 17.45
CA ARG A 278 -12.29 -2.09 18.04
C ARG A 278 -12.95 -1.08 17.10
N VAL A 279 -12.79 -1.26 15.78
CA VAL A 279 -13.38 -0.41 14.74
C VAL A 279 -14.89 -0.24 14.97
N ASN A 280 -15.58 -1.31 15.37
CA ASN A 280 -17.03 -1.30 15.52
C ASN A 280 -17.51 -1.24 16.98
N GLU A 281 -16.60 -1.15 17.94
CA GLU A 281 -16.93 -0.93 19.37
C GLU A 281 -17.18 0.56 19.67
N LYS A 282 -17.55 0.86 20.92
CA LYS A 282 -17.91 2.21 21.39
C LYS A 282 -16.89 3.28 20.98
N HIS A 283 -15.60 3.01 21.18
CA HIS A 283 -14.54 3.99 20.87
C HIS A 283 -14.31 4.16 19.36
N GLY A 284 -14.31 3.06 18.59
CA GLY A 284 -14.22 3.12 17.13
C GLY A 284 -15.40 3.87 16.50
N LYS A 285 -16.63 3.62 16.98
CA LYS A 285 -17.83 4.37 16.55
C LYS A 285 -17.79 5.84 16.93
N SER A 286 -17.23 6.17 18.10
CA SER A 286 -16.99 7.56 18.50
C SER A 286 -16.01 8.26 17.56
N LEU A 287 -14.90 7.61 17.23
CA LEU A 287 -13.92 8.13 16.27
C LEU A 287 -14.53 8.33 14.87
N GLN A 288 -15.29 7.35 14.38
CA GLN A 288 -16.01 7.47 13.11
C GLN A 288 -16.96 8.67 13.12
N SER A 289 -17.74 8.84 14.19
CA SER A 289 -18.67 9.96 14.34
C SER A 289 -17.94 11.31 14.37
N PHE A 290 -16.83 11.39 15.11
CA PHE A 290 -15.97 12.56 15.15
C PHE A 290 -15.46 12.95 13.76
N MET A 291 -14.94 11.97 12.98
CA MET A 291 -14.43 12.22 11.64
C MET A 291 -15.52 12.67 10.67
N ILE A 292 -16.68 12.00 10.69
CA ILE A 292 -17.83 12.36 9.86
C ILE A 292 -18.31 13.78 10.19
N ASN A 293 -18.48 14.10 11.47
CA ASN A 293 -18.93 15.43 11.90
C ASN A 293 -17.90 16.51 11.57
N THR A 294 -16.61 16.23 11.77
CA THR A 294 -15.53 17.15 11.40
C THR A 294 -15.57 17.47 9.91
N ASN A 295 -15.70 16.46 9.03
CA ASN A 295 -15.82 16.69 7.59
C ASN A 295 -17.05 17.53 7.24
N LYS A 296 -18.20 17.28 7.88
CA LYS A 296 -19.42 18.08 7.67
C LYS A 296 -19.23 19.54 8.10
N GLU A 297 -18.63 19.78 9.26
CA GLU A 297 -18.37 21.15 9.72
C GLU A 297 -17.33 21.85 8.84
N ILE A 298 -16.28 21.15 8.40
CA ILE A 298 -15.33 21.69 7.42
C ILE A 298 -16.06 22.07 6.12
N SER A 299 -16.94 21.22 5.58
CA SER A 299 -17.71 21.54 4.38
C SER A 299 -18.53 22.82 4.55
N LYS A 300 -19.22 22.99 5.69
CA LYS A 300 -19.98 24.22 5.97
C LYS A 300 -19.08 25.46 6.06
N LEU A 301 -17.90 25.32 6.69
CA LEU A 301 -16.92 26.40 6.75
C LEU A 301 -16.40 26.73 5.35
N THR A 302 -16.11 25.72 4.54
CA THR A 302 -15.71 25.88 3.15
C THR A 302 -16.76 26.64 2.35
N ASP A 303 -18.03 26.26 2.43
CA ASP A 303 -19.12 26.97 1.74
C ASP A 303 -19.24 28.43 2.20
N LYS A 304 -19.09 28.67 3.50
CA LYS A 304 -19.17 30.01 4.10
C LYS A 304 -18.01 30.92 3.68
N TYR A 305 -16.78 30.41 3.67
CA TYR A 305 -15.59 31.24 3.49
C TYR A 305 -15.06 31.25 2.05
N LEU A 306 -15.33 30.22 1.25
CA LEU A 306 -14.90 30.15 -0.14
C LEU A 306 -15.97 30.62 -1.14
N GLY A 307 -17.17 31.02 -0.70
CA GLY A 307 -18.26 31.41 -1.60
C GLY A 307 -17.95 32.57 -2.57
N ASN A 308 -16.97 33.42 -2.24
CA ASN A 308 -16.51 34.51 -3.10
C ASN A 308 -15.37 34.10 -4.06
N ILE A 309 -14.79 32.92 -3.88
CA ILE A 309 -13.74 32.40 -4.76
C ILE A 309 -14.43 31.65 -5.90
N GLN A 310 -14.42 32.22 -7.09
CA GLN A 310 -15.04 31.61 -8.27
C GLN A 310 -14.22 30.41 -8.75
N PRO A 311 -14.88 29.34 -9.26
CA PRO A 311 -14.19 28.27 -9.95
C PRO A 311 -13.38 28.80 -11.14
N ASP A 312 -12.11 28.40 -11.23
CA ASP A 312 -11.29 28.71 -12.39
C ASP A 312 -11.74 27.85 -13.58
N SER A 313 -12.44 28.46 -14.53
CA SER A 313 -13.00 27.80 -15.70
C SER A 313 -12.00 27.73 -16.87
N SER A 314 -10.85 28.38 -16.75
CA SER A 314 -9.77 28.38 -17.73
C SER A 314 -8.41 28.26 -17.03
N PRO A 315 -8.17 27.16 -16.29
CA PRO A 315 -6.92 26.98 -15.58
C PRO A 315 -5.77 26.93 -16.61
N VAL A 316 -4.69 27.66 -16.33
CA VAL A 316 -3.42 27.48 -17.01
C VAL A 316 -2.88 26.08 -16.69
N ASP A 317 -2.33 25.38 -17.69
CA ASP A 317 -1.83 24.00 -17.56
C ASP A 317 -0.84 23.84 -16.40
N VAL A 318 -0.02 24.86 -16.13
CA VAL A 318 0.91 24.90 -15.00
C VAL A 318 0.91 26.29 -14.37
N ARG A 319 0.72 26.35 -13.04
CA ARG A 319 0.89 27.57 -12.23
C ARG A 319 1.77 27.28 -11.01
N LEU A 320 2.88 27.98 -10.88
CA LEU A 320 3.71 27.93 -9.68
C LEU A 320 2.98 28.67 -8.54
N ILE A 321 2.48 27.93 -7.55
CA ILE A 321 1.73 28.49 -6.40
C ILE A 321 2.67 29.11 -5.37
N GLY A 322 3.91 28.61 -5.30
CA GLY A 322 4.97 29.12 -4.44
C GLY A 322 6.25 28.34 -4.68
N TYR A 323 7.38 28.93 -4.33
CA TYR A 323 8.68 28.26 -4.31
C TYR A 323 9.51 28.80 -3.15
N THR A 324 10.40 27.98 -2.63
CA THR A 324 11.48 28.44 -1.75
C THR A 324 12.62 28.90 -2.65
N ASP A 325 13.16 30.10 -2.40
CA ASP A 325 14.33 30.57 -3.14
C ASP A 325 15.46 29.53 -3.08
N ILE A 326 16.20 29.36 -4.16
CA ILE A 326 17.23 28.32 -4.26
C ILE A 326 18.28 28.46 -3.16
N LYS A 327 18.63 29.70 -2.77
CA LYS A 327 19.58 29.95 -1.68
C LYS A 327 19.04 29.46 -0.35
N ASP A 328 17.77 29.73 -0.06
CA ASP A 328 17.11 29.27 1.16
C ASP A 328 16.94 27.75 1.18
N ALA A 329 16.63 27.14 0.03
CA ALA A 329 16.51 25.69 -0.10
C ALA A 329 17.86 24.99 0.14
N GLU A 330 18.93 25.47 -0.50
CA GLU A 330 20.31 24.98 -0.28
C GLU A 330 20.72 25.16 1.17
N ALA A 331 20.46 26.34 1.76
CA ALA A 331 20.80 26.60 3.15
C ALA A 331 20.08 25.63 4.09
N ASN A 332 18.81 25.34 3.86
CA ASN A 332 18.05 24.37 4.65
C ASN A 332 18.63 22.96 4.55
N VAL A 333 18.96 22.50 3.34
CA VAL A 333 19.52 21.16 3.12
C VAL A 333 20.89 21.02 3.76
N VAL A 334 21.81 21.96 3.51
CA VAL A 334 23.16 21.94 4.09
C VAL A 334 23.08 22.03 5.62
N SER A 335 22.20 22.87 6.15
CA SER A 335 22.01 22.98 7.60
C SER A 335 21.49 21.70 8.23
N ALA A 336 20.58 20.98 7.56
CA ALA A 336 20.08 19.69 8.04
C ALA A 336 21.19 18.63 8.07
N ILE A 337 22.02 18.56 7.02
CA ILE A 337 23.17 17.64 6.95
C ILE A 337 24.15 17.92 8.10
N LEU A 338 24.47 19.20 8.35
CA LEU A 338 25.37 19.58 9.44
C LEU A 338 24.74 19.31 10.82
N TYR A 339 23.43 19.48 10.96
CA TYR A 339 22.72 19.28 12.22
C TYR A 339 22.73 17.82 12.70
N GLU A 340 22.70 16.84 11.80
CA GLU A 340 22.87 15.41 12.15
C GLU A 340 24.20 15.13 12.85
N HIS A 341 25.21 15.96 12.59
CA HIS A 341 26.54 15.87 13.19
C HIS A 341 26.77 16.95 14.27
N ALA A 342 25.75 17.71 14.65
CA ALA A 342 25.88 18.75 15.66
C ALA A 342 26.07 18.16 17.06
N HIS A 343 26.97 18.76 17.82
CA HIS A 343 27.24 18.44 19.22
C HIS A 343 26.53 19.44 20.14
N GLY A 344 25.23 19.66 19.88
CA GLY A 344 24.39 20.58 20.65
C GLY A 344 24.25 21.99 20.07
N GLN A 345 24.88 22.29 18.92
CA GLN A 345 24.58 23.51 18.18
C GLN A 345 23.12 23.50 17.70
N SER A 346 22.43 24.64 17.80
CA SER A 346 21.04 24.73 17.34
C SER A 346 20.98 24.75 15.81
N LEU A 347 19.92 24.16 15.23
CA LEU A 347 19.68 24.25 13.79
C LEU A 347 19.62 25.71 13.31
N HIS A 348 19.11 26.61 14.15
CA HIS A 348 19.06 28.06 13.88
C HIS A 348 20.45 28.67 13.71
N ASP A 349 21.41 28.34 14.58
CA ASP A 349 22.77 28.87 14.49
C ASP A 349 23.54 28.25 13.32
N ILE A 350 23.30 26.97 13.03
CA ILE A 350 23.83 26.30 11.83
C ILE A 350 23.27 26.96 10.58
N MET A 351 21.96 27.25 10.53
CA MET A 351 21.34 27.96 9.40
C MET A 351 21.92 29.36 9.22
N LYS A 352 22.16 30.10 10.30
CA LYS A 352 22.84 31.40 10.22
C LYS A 352 24.26 31.27 9.65
N LEU A 353 25.01 30.27 10.10
CA LEU A 353 26.36 29.99 9.61
C LEU A 353 26.32 29.65 8.12
N VAL A 354 25.46 28.72 7.70
CA VAL A 354 25.34 28.30 6.29
C VAL A 354 24.95 29.48 5.39
N LYS A 355 23.97 30.29 5.83
CA LYS A 355 23.57 31.51 5.11
C LYS A 355 24.68 32.56 5.04
N SER A 356 25.67 32.54 5.93
CA SER A 356 26.80 33.46 5.88
C SER A 356 27.81 33.15 4.76
N PHE A 357 27.72 31.97 4.14
CA PHE A 357 28.57 31.56 3.02
C PHE A 357 27.96 31.84 1.63
N GLN A 358 26.74 32.39 1.58
CA GLN A 358 25.97 32.69 0.36
C GLN A 358 25.87 34.20 0.09
#